data_AF-A0A423HRS0-F1
#
_entry.id   AF-A0A423HRS0-F1
#
_cell.length_a   1.000
_cell.length_b   1.000
_cell.length_c   1.000
_cell.angle_alpha   90.00
_cell.angle_beta   90.00
_cell.angle_gamma   90.00
#
_symmetry.space_group_name_H-M   'P 1'
#
loop_
_entity.id
_entity.type
_entity.pdbx_description
1 polymer ?
#
loop_
_entity_poly.entity_id
_entity_poly.type
_entity_poly.pdbx_seq_one_letter_code
_entity_poly.pdbx_strand_id
1 'polypeptide(L)'
;MPIIDQENIRKALAFWREGKRLDEVHDSYAFLSFYKVIESQFSEGKKKVTWIKENIEKLTDRAAKRVAELRSEGVDVSRHLYDSGRCAVAHASLEGEIVDPDIPSDRRRLSSDLVIMEELARIYIRDELKVPDSRSLYRSRNRIAPWNPMLPETTLETLMSGLTPESVDGLQGQLVSVGLWPDGPIPGLENMTMHVDAVQDGVVKIVLINERKTVLLIFFLDYRSGRVHTNLEDGGLLYAEYSPNEEDVRAYATFFYKVLGNGVAELTCGNIEPIDCEVVIPVNIIPPDPDKAIDEVIEKFRRENGGGNV
;
A
#
# COMPACT_ATOMS: atom_id res chain seq x y z
N MET A 1 -3.31 -4.19 2.18
CA MET A 1 -4.17 -3.32 3.02
C MET A 1 -4.96 -4.20 3.97
N PRO A 2 -5.30 -3.77 5.20
CA PRO A 2 -6.15 -4.56 6.08
C PRO A 2 -7.46 -4.88 5.37
N ILE A 3 -7.90 -6.14 5.46
CA ILE A 3 -9.25 -6.52 5.03
C ILE A 3 -10.21 -5.87 6.04
N ILE A 4 -11.08 -5.00 5.54
CA ILE A 4 -12.09 -4.32 6.35
C ILE A 4 -13.38 -5.12 6.24
N ASP A 5 -13.74 -5.86 7.29
CA ASP A 5 -14.92 -6.72 7.27
C ASP A 5 -16.23 -5.95 7.56
N GLN A 6 -16.14 -4.90 8.38
CA GLN A 6 -17.28 -4.12 8.81
C GLN A 6 -17.95 -3.41 7.63
N GLU A 7 -19.25 -3.69 7.42
CA GLU A 7 -20.00 -3.22 6.25
C GLU A 7 -20.10 -1.69 6.18
N ASN A 8 -20.35 -1.02 7.30
CA ASN A 8 -20.44 0.44 7.36
C ASN A 8 -19.12 1.11 6.97
N ILE A 9 -17.97 0.53 7.37
CA ILE A 9 -16.64 1.03 6.98
C ILE A 9 -16.39 0.78 5.49
N ARG A 10 -16.71 -0.42 4.97
CA ARG A 10 -16.61 -0.71 3.54
C ARG A 10 -17.41 0.26 2.69
N LYS A 11 -18.62 0.61 3.13
CA LYS A 11 -19.50 1.60 2.50
C LYS A 11 -18.88 2.99 2.51
N ALA A 12 -18.38 3.46 3.66
CA ALA A 12 -17.67 4.74 3.76
C ALA A 12 -16.46 4.81 2.83
N LEU A 13 -15.63 3.76 2.80
CA LEU A 13 -14.47 3.68 1.91
C LEU A 13 -14.85 3.62 0.42
N ALA A 14 -16.01 3.03 0.08
CA ALA A 14 -16.51 3.02 -1.28
C ALA A 14 -16.86 4.45 -1.74
N PHE A 15 -17.58 5.21 -0.92
CA PHE A 15 -17.86 6.62 -1.21
C PHE A 15 -16.62 7.50 -1.25
N TRP A 16 -15.63 7.24 -0.37
CA TRP A 16 -14.34 7.93 -0.44
C TRP A 16 -13.63 7.69 -1.77
N ARG A 17 -13.54 6.43 -2.22
CA ARG A 17 -12.93 6.07 -3.51
C ARG A 17 -13.69 6.67 -4.70
N GLU A 18 -15.01 6.71 -4.63
CA GLU A 18 -15.83 7.38 -5.64
C GLU A 18 -15.51 8.88 -5.70
N GLY A 19 -15.50 9.57 -4.56
CA GLY A 19 -15.15 11.00 -4.47
C GLY A 19 -13.76 11.29 -5.05
N LYS A 20 -12.74 10.51 -4.68
CA LYS A 20 -11.36 10.63 -5.22
C LYS A 20 -11.23 10.32 -6.71
N ARG A 21 -12.20 9.65 -7.33
CA ARG A 21 -12.22 9.45 -8.79
C ARG A 21 -12.91 10.59 -9.52
N LEU A 22 -13.76 11.34 -8.83
CA LEU A 22 -14.60 12.38 -9.39
C LEU A 22 -14.06 13.78 -9.12
N ASP A 23 -13.18 13.98 -8.15
CA ASP A 23 -12.68 15.29 -7.72
C ASP A 23 -11.87 16.05 -8.80
N GLU A 24 -11.41 15.37 -9.84
CA GLU A 24 -10.76 16.00 -11.00
C GLU A 24 -11.69 16.21 -12.20
N VAL A 25 -12.92 15.67 -12.16
CA VAL A 25 -13.82 15.62 -13.32
C VAL A 25 -15.19 16.25 -13.05
N HIS A 26 -15.73 16.07 -11.85
CA HIS A 26 -17.07 16.52 -11.49
C HIS A 26 -17.23 16.83 -9.99
N ASP A 27 -16.83 18.03 -9.61
CA ASP A 27 -16.78 18.53 -8.22
C ASP A 27 -18.09 18.31 -7.44
N SER A 28 -19.26 18.52 -8.07
CA SER A 28 -20.55 18.36 -7.37
C SER A 28 -20.83 16.92 -6.95
N TYR A 29 -20.51 15.93 -7.80
CA TYR A 29 -20.65 14.53 -7.42
C TYR A 29 -19.54 14.09 -6.47
N ALA A 30 -18.32 14.61 -6.63
CA ALA A 30 -17.24 14.37 -5.67
C ALA A 30 -17.63 14.87 -4.26
N PHE A 31 -18.19 16.08 -4.17
CA PHE A 31 -18.72 16.64 -2.93
C PHE A 31 -19.77 15.74 -2.31
N LEU A 32 -20.76 15.30 -3.11
CA LEU A 32 -21.80 14.39 -2.65
C LEU A 32 -21.21 13.06 -2.16
N SER A 33 -20.24 12.49 -2.86
CA SER A 33 -19.59 11.24 -2.45
C SER A 33 -18.83 11.40 -1.14
N PHE A 34 -18.06 12.48 -0.95
CA PHE A 34 -17.43 12.75 0.35
C PHE A 34 -18.46 12.99 1.46
N TYR A 35 -19.55 13.69 1.17
CA TYR A 35 -20.65 13.86 2.12
C TYR A 35 -21.28 12.52 2.53
N LYS A 36 -21.47 11.59 1.58
CA LYS A 36 -22.01 10.24 1.81
C LYS A 36 -21.12 9.38 2.72
N VAL A 37 -19.80 9.65 2.78
CA VAL A 37 -18.90 9.02 3.75
C VAL A 37 -19.41 9.22 5.17
N ILE A 38 -19.78 10.46 5.51
CA ILE A 38 -20.27 10.85 6.83
C ILE A 38 -21.75 10.48 6.96
N GLU A 39 -22.58 10.85 5.98
CA GLU A 39 -24.03 10.66 6.03
C GLU A 39 -24.44 9.20 6.22
N SER A 40 -23.75 8.27 5.56
CA SER A 40 -24.07 6.84 5.65
C SER A 40 -23.88 6.23 7.04
N GLN A 41 -23.29 6.98 7.99
CA GLN A 41 -22.94 6.52 9.33
C GLN A 41 -23.91 7.04 10.40
N PHE A 42 -24.86 7.90 10.04
CA PHE A 42 -25.85 8.46 10.96
C PHE A 42 -27.27 8.12 10.50
N SER A 43 -28.10 7.66 11.44
CA SER A 43 -29.55 7.52 11.23
C SER A 43 -30.32 8.84 11.40
N GLU A 44 -29.74 9.81 12.11
CA GLU A 44 -30.38 11.10 12.45
C GLU A 44 -29.59 12.29 11.90
N GLY A 45 -30.23 13.14 11.08
CA GLY A 45 -29.58 14.30 10.46
C GLY A 45 -29.04 15.35 11.44
N LYS A 46 -29.68 15.52 12.61
CA LYS A 46 -29.21 16.48 13.64
C LYS A 46 -27.85 16.10 14.21
N LYS A 47 -27.60 14.80 14.43
CA LYS A 47 -26.31 14.30 14.96
C LYS A 47 -25.17 14.57 13.97
N LYS A 48 -25.46 14.48 12.66
CA LYS A 48 -24.50 14.82 11.59
C LYS A 48 -24.08 16.29 11.61
N VAL A 49 -25.03 17.22 11.72
CA VAL A 49 -24.71 18.67 11.81
C VAL A 49 -23.87 18.97 13.04
N THR A 50 -24.22 18.38 14.19
CA THR A 50 -23.43 18.51 15.42
C THR A 50 -22.01 17.99 15.23
N TRP A 51 -21.85 16.80 14.64
CA TRP A 51 -20.53 16.22 14.38
C TRP A 51 -19.69 17.11 13.46
N ILE A 52 -20.26 17.64 12.37
CA ILE A 52 -19.56 18.57 11.47
C ILE A 52 -19.10 19.80 12.26
N LYS A 53 -19.99 20.38 13.08
CA LYS A 53 -19.66 21.56 13.91
C LYS A 53 -18.50 21.30 14.86
N GLU A 54 -18.47 20.13 15.51
CA GLU A 54 -17.42 19.75 16.46
C GLU A 54 -16.07 19.46 15.79
N ASN A 55 -16.07 19.11 14.49
CA ASN A 55 -14.87 18.71 13.76
C ASN A 55 -14.34 19.77 12.78
N ILE A 56 -15.09 20.85 12.50
CA ILE A 56 -14.64 21.95 11.64
C ILE A 56 -13.33 22.57 12.13
N GLU A 57 -13.13 22.69 13.45
CA GLU A 57 -11.90 23.27 14.01
C GLU A 57 -10.66 22.37 13.87
N LYS A 58 -10.84 21.09 13.49
CA LYS A 58 -9.73 20.16 13.23
C LYS A 58 -9.17 20.30 11.81
N LEU A 59 -9.85 21.05 10.94
CA LEU A 59 -9.41 21.27 9.57
C LEU A 59 -8.14 22.11 9.55
N THR A 60 -7.25 21.81 8.60
CA THR A 60 -5.99 22.53 8.41
C THR A 60 -5.88 23.08 6.99
N ASP A 61 -4.87 23.92 6.76
CA ASP A 61 -4.44 24.36 5.43
C ASP A 61 -5.57 24.97 4.59
N ARG A 62 -5.77 24.46 3.37
CA ARG A 62 -6.77 24.96 2.41
C ARG A 62 -8.20 24.83 2.95
N ALA A 63 -8.50 23.76 3.69
CA ALA A 63 -9.82 23.56 4.28
C ALA A 63 -10.09 24.60 5.39
N ALA A 64 -9.12 24.80 6.29
CA ALA A 64 -9.23 25.84 7.32
C ALA A 64 -9.39 27.24 6.73
N LYS A 65 -8.64 27.55 5.67
CA LYS A 65 -8.76 28.82 4.94
C LYS A 65 -10.17 29.02 4.38
N ARG A 66 -10.72 28.01 3.71
CA ARG A 66 -12.07 28.09 3.14
C ARG A 66 -13.14 28.26 4.22
N VAL A 67 -12.99 27.59 5.37
CA VAL A 67 -13.87 27.79 6.54
C VAL A 67 -13.81 29.25 7.03
N ALA A 68 -12.62 29.84 7.10
CA ALA A 68 -12.46 31.23 7.52
C ALA A 68 -13.12 32.22 6.53
N GLU A 69 -13.01 31.97 5.22
CA GLU A 69 -13.71 32.76 4.19
C GLU A 69 -15.23 32.73 4.40
N LEU A 70 -15.84 31.55 4.51
CA LEU A 70 -17.28 31.40 4.77
C LEU A 70 -17.72 32.09 6.07
N ARG A 71 -16.91 31.99 7.14
CA ARG A 71 -17.18 32.68 8.41
C ARG A 71 -17.14 34.20 8.25
N SER A 72 -16.20 34.73 7.46
CA SER A 72 -16.11 36.17 7.19
C SER A 72 -17.31 36.71 6.41
N GLU A 73 -17.98 35.85 5.64
CA GLU A 73 -19.23 36.13 4.93
C GLU A 73 -20.48 36.00 5.85
N GLY A 74 -20.31 35.65 7.13
CA GLY A 74 -21.40 35.47 8.09
C GLY A 74 -22.15 34.14 7.95
N VAL A 75 -21.58 33.16 7.23
CA VAL A 75 -22.21 31.86 6.97
C VAL A 75 -22.03 30.93 8.17
N ASP A 76 -23.11 30.27 8.60
CA ASP A 76 -23.01 29.08 9.48
C ASP A 76 -22.50 27.91 8.64
N VAL A 77 -21.17 27.72 8.67
CA VAL A 77 -20.47 26.72 7.87
C VAL A 77 -21.05 25.31 8.05
N SER A 78 -21.42 24.94 9.27
CA SER A 78 -21.91 23.57 9.55
C SER A 78 -23.24 23.29 8.89
N ARG A 79 -24.14 24.28 8.94
CA ARG A 79 -25.45 24.23 8.29
C ARG A 79 -25.33 24.35 6.78
N HIS A 80 -24.49 25.27 6.30
CA HIS A 80 -24.21 25.47 4.88
C HIS A 80 -23.70 24.20 4.19
N LEU A 81 -22.75 23.49 4.80
CA LEU A 81 -22.23 22.23 4.27
C LEU A 81 -23.28 21.11 4.31
N TYR A 82 -24.13 21.07 5.34
CA TYR A 82 -25.22 20.12 5.44
C TYR A 82 -26.26 20.32 4.33
N ASP A 83 -26.69 21.58 4.12
CA ASP A 83 -27.67 21.94 3.11
C ASP A 83 -27.07 21.72 1.70
N SER A 84 -25.82 22.16 1.47
CA SER A 84 -25.11 21.95 0.21
C SER A 84 -24.90 20.47 -0.11
N GLY A 85 -24.57 19.63 0.88
CA GLY A 85 -24.35 18.20 0.68
C GLY A 85 -25.63 17.42 0.37
N ARG A 86 -26.76 17.79 0.99
CA ARG A 86 -28.05 17.20 0.64
C ARG A 86 -28.52 17.63 -0.74
N CYS A 87 -28.34 18.91 -1.07
CA CYS A 87 -28.85 19.44 -2.33
C CYS A 87 -27.86 19.29 -3.50
N ALA A 88 -26.62 18.82 -3.26
CA ALA A 88 -25.66 18.48 -4.29
C ALA A 88 -26.21 17.34 -5.15
N VAL A 89 -26.81 17.70 -6.28
CA VAL A 89 -27.22 16.81 -7.38
C VAL A 89 -28.36 15.83 -7.07
N ALA A 90 -28.59 15.38 -5.83
CA ALA A 90 -29.60 14.35 -5.55
C ALA A 90 -30.24 14.41 -4.15
N HIS A 91 -30.93 15.51 -3.86
CA HIS A 91 -32.22 15.49 -3.16
C HIS A 91 -33.14 16.52 -3.81
N ALA A 92 -33.60 16.23 -5.03
CA ALA A 92 -34.70 16.94 -5.64
C ALA A 92 -36.01 16.58 -4.91
N SER A 93 -36.18 17.05 -3.68
CA SER A 93 -37.55 17.28 -3.21
C SER A 93 -38.17 18.29 -4.17
N LEU A 94 -39.37 18.01 -4.68
CA LEU A 94 -40.13 18.92 -5.54
C LEU A 94 -40.22 20.36 -5.00
N GLU A 95 -40.05 20.52 -3.68
CA GLU A 95 -40.14 21.79 -2.95
C GLU A 95 -38.83 22.11 -2.18
N GLY A 96 -37.69 22.18 -2.86
CA GLY A 96 -36.41 22.56 -2.25
C GLY A 96 -35.45 23.30 -3.19
N GLU A 97 -34.51 24.03 -2.61
CA GLU A 97 -33.42 24.69 -3.35
C GLU A 97 -32.46 23.61 -3.89
N ILE A 98 -32.54 23.34 -5.20
CA ILE A 98 -31.72 22.35 -5.89
C ILE A 98 -30.38 23.02 -6.23
N VAL A 99 -29.27 22.37 -5.85
CA VAL A 99 -27.95 22.78 -6.35
C VAL A 99 -27.76 22.13 -7.71
N ASP A 100 -27.95 22.91 -8.76
CA ASP A 100 -27.88 22.43 -10.13
C ASP A 100 -26.42 22.50 -10.61
N PRO A 101 -25.77 21.35 -10.91
CA PRO A 101 -24.39 21.33 -11.38
C PRO A 101 -24.20 22.02 -12.73
N ASP A 102 -25.27 22.27 -13.49
CA ASP A 102 -25.25 23.03 -14.75
C ASP A 102 -25.33 24.54 -14.53
N ILE A 103 -25.71 25.01 -13.33
CA ILE A 103 -25.62 26.42 -12.96
C ILE A 103 -24.16 26.76 -12.57
N PRO A 104 -23.48 27.69 -13.28
CA PRO A 104 -22.07 27.97 -13.03
C PRO A 104 -21.75 28.48 -11.62
N SER A 105 -22.64 29.25 -11.00
CA SER A 105 -22.43 29.76 -9.63
C SER A 105 -22.46 28.64 -8.59
N ASP A 106 -23.38 27.69 -8.74
CA ASP A 106 -23.49 26.52 -7.87
C ASP A 106 -22.30 25.59 -8.02
N ARG A 107 -21.87 25.36 -9.27
CA ARG A 107 -20.65 24.60 -9.55
C ARG A 107 -19.42 25.21 -8.87
N ARG A 108 -19.21 26.53 -9.03
CA ARG A 108 -18.05 27.23 -8.40
C ARG A 108 -18.10 27.16 -6.87
N ARG A 109 -19.29 27.30 -6.30
CA ARG A 109 -19.49 27.22 -4.84
C ARG A 109 -19.13 25.83 -4.32
N LEU A 110 -19.68 24.77 -4.91
CA LEU A 110 -19.37 23.39 -4.53
C LEU A 110 -17.89 23.04 -4.76
N SER A 111 -17.30 23.51 -5.87
CA SER A 111 -15.86 23.38 -6.14
C SER A 111 -15.00 24.00 -5.04
N SER A 112 -15.36 25.21 -4.60
CA SER A 112 -14.64 25.92 -3.54
C SER A 112 -14.78 25.24 -2.18
N ASP A 113 -15.95 24.66 -1.90
CA ASP A 113 -16.25 23.99 -0.63
C ASP A 113 -15.80 22.51 -0.60
N LEU A 114 -15.45 21.93 -1.77
CA LEU A 114 -15.05 20.52 -1.92
C LEU A 114 -13.90 20.15 -0.98
N VAL A 115 -12.91 21.02 -0.84
CA VAL A 115 -11.75 20.81 0.02
C VAL A 115 -12.14 20.64 1.49
N ILE A 116 -13.22 21.30 1.94
CA ILE A 116 -13.72 21.13 3.31
C ILE A 116 -14.35 19.74 3.45
N MET A 117 -15.20 19.36 2.50
CA MET A 117 -15.94 18.08 2.58
C MET A 117 -15.01 16.88 2.45
N GLU A 118 -13.99 16.94 1.58
CA GLU A 118 -12.95 15.91 1.48
C GLU A 118 -12.21 15.74 2.82
N GLU A 119 -11.75 16.83 3.43
CA GLU A 119 -11.01 16.73 4.70
C GLU A 119 -11.89 16.27 5.87
N LEU A 120 -13.16 16.69 5.94
CA LEU A 120 -14.11 16.16 6.93
C LEU A 120 -14.34 14.65 6.74
N ALA A 121 -14.50 14.18 5.51
CA ALA A 121 -14.64 12.76 5.21
C ALA A 121 -13.38 11.97 5.60
N ARG A 122 -12.18 12.53 5.35
CA ARG A 122 -10.91 11.95 5.77
C ARG A 122 -10.79 11.86 7.28
N ILE A 123 -11.14 12.93 8.00
CA ILE A 123 -11.18 12.95 9.47
C ILE A 123 -12.14 11.89 10.01
N TYR A 124 -13.33 11.76 9.42
CA TYR A 124 -14.30 10.75 9.84
C TYR A 124 -13.74 9.32 9.69
N ILE A 125 -13.16 9.00 8.53
CA ILE A 125 -12.57 7.69 8.24
C ILE A 125 -11.42 7.37 9.22
N ARG A 126 -10.55 8.35 9.48
CA ARG A 126 -9.38 8.17 10.35
C ARG A 126 -9.76 8.12 11.83
N ASP A 127 -10.55 9.08 12.31
CA ASP A 127 -10.75 9.33 13.73
C ASP A 127 -11.97 8.58 14.29
N GLU A 128 -13.05 8.45 13.51
CA GLU A 128 -14.27 7.76 13.96
C GLU A 128 -14.26 6.29 13.57
N LEU A 129 -13.99 6.00 12.30
CA LEU A 129 -13.95 4.61 11.80
C LEU A 129 -12.63 3.89 12.11
N LYS A 130 -11.63 4.62 12.64
CA LYS A 130 -10.30 4.09 13.01
C LYS A 130 -9.61 3.35 11.87
N VAL A 131 -9.88 3.75 10.62
CA VAL A 131 -9.20 3.16 9.46
C VAL A 131 -7.80 3.76 9.39
N PRO A 132 -6.75 2.95 9.53
CA PRO A 132 -5.39 3.45 9.50
C PRO A 132 -5.02 3.91 8.08
N ASP A 133 -4.29 5.01 7.98
CA ASP A 133 -3.70 5.44 6.72
C ASP A 133 -2.47 4.60 6.35
N SER A 134 -1.95 4.78 5.12
CA SER A 134 -0.79 4.03 4.63
C SER A 134 0.43 4.19 5.53
N ARG A 135 0.65 5.37 6.11
CA ARG A 135 1.78 5.67 6.99
C ARG A 135 1.64 4.99 8.35
N SER A 136 0.43 4.95 8.90
CA SER A 136 0.13 4.28 10.17
C SER A 136 0.25 2.78 10.00
N LEU A 137 -0.31 2.23 8.92
CA LEU A 137 -0.14 0.81 8.56
C LEU A 137 1.33 0.46 8.38
N TYR A 138 2.09 1.26 7.64
CA TYR A 138 3.53 1.04 7.46
C TYR A 138 4.30 0.99 8.79
N ARG A 139 3.87 1.77 9.80
CA ARG A 139 4.52 1.80 11.12
C ARG A 139 4.17 0.61 12.01
N SER A 140 2.94 0.10 11.94
CA SER A 140 2.42 -0.86 12.93
C SER A 140 2.11 -2.25 12.37
N ARG A 141 2.05 -2.43 11.05
CA ARG A 141 1.71 -3.72 10.44
C ARG A 141 2.86 -4.70 10.63
N ASN A 142 2.57 -5.82 11.27
CA ASN A 142 3.43 -7.00 11.21
C ASN A 142 3.18 -7.71 9.87
N ARG A 143 4.15 -7.57 8.95
CA ARG A 143 4.13 -8.16 7.60
C ARG A 143 4.44 -9.65 7.62
N ILE A 144 5.14 -10.13 8.64
CA ILE A 144 5.54 -11.55 8.76
C ILE A 144 4.39 -12.39 9.34
N ALA A 145 3.43 -11.77 10.02
CA ALA A 145 2.33 -12.46 10.70
C ALA A 145 1.64 -13.57 9.88
N PRO A 146 1.40 -13.43 8.56
CA PRO A 146 0.89 -14.51 7.73
C PRO A 146 1.69 -15.82 7.81
N TRP A 147 3.01 -15.74 7.97
CA TRP A 147 3.92 -16.89 8.01
C TRP A 147 4.18 -17.41 9.43
N ASN A 148 3.63 -16.77 10.46
CA ASN A 148 3.73 -17.26 11.85
C ASN A 148 3.33 -18.74 12.00
N PRO A 149 2.26 -19.26 11.34
CA PRO A 149 1.89 -20.67 11.44
C PRO A 149 2.95 -21.67 10.97
N MET A 150 4.01 -21.24 10.27
CA MET A 150 5.14 -22.09 9.93
C MET A 150 6.01 -22.45 11.14
N LEU A 151 5.93 -21.70 12.23
CA LEU A 151 6.77 -21.86 13.42
C LEU A 151 5.93 -22.21 14.65
N PRO A 152 6.49 -22.99 15.61
CA PRO A 152 5.87 -23.18 16.92
C PRO A 152 5.70 -21.86 17.67
N GLU A 153 4.65 -21.75 18.49
CA GLU A 153 4.36 -20.55 19.29
C GLU A 153 5.52 -20.14 20.20
N THR A 154 6.20 -21.10 20.84
CA THR A 154 7.37 -20.84 21.70
C THR A 154 8.57 -20.26 20.92
N THR A 155 8.76 -20.69 19.67
CA THR A 155 9.78 -20.14 18.77
C THR A 155 9.44 -18.70 18.40
N LEU A 156 8.17 -18.43 18.07
CA LEU A 156 7.69 -17.08 17.75
C LEU A 156 7.85 -16.11 18.93
N GLU A 157 7.46 -16.51 20.14
CA GLU A 157 7.63 -15.68 21.34
C GLU A 157 9.11 -15.31 21.58
N THR A 158 10.00 -16.28 21.38
CA THR A 158 11.45 -16.07 21.50
C THR A 158 11.93 -15.05 20.47
N LEU A 159 11.57 -15.23 19.20
CA LEU A 159 11.95 -14.31 18.12
C LEU A 159 11.38 -12.90 18.33
N MET A 160 10.10 -12.78 18.74
CA MET A 160 9.44 -11.50 18.99
C MET A 160 10.05 -10.75 20.19
N SER A 161 10.59 -11.48 21.17
CA SER A 161 11.38 -10.89 22.27
C SER A 161 12.78 -10.43 21.83
N GLY A 162 13.19 -10.78 20.60
CA GLY A 162 14.51 -10.53 20.02
C GLY A 162 15.60 -11.41 20.62
N LEU A 163 15.24 -12.64 20.98
CA LEU A 163 16.17 -13.70 21.36
C LEU A 163 16.34 -14.69 20.21
N THR A 164 17.37 -15.51 20.28
CA THR A 164 17.64 -16.57 19.29
C THR A 164 17.05 -17.90 19.80
N PRO A 165 16.03 -18.47 19.13
CA PRO A 165 15.50 -19.80 19.47
C PRO A 165 16.50 -20.91 19.12
N GLU A 166 16.30 -22.10 19.69
CA GLU A 166 17.12 -23.29 19.39
C GLU A 166 17.00 -23.74 17.93
N SER A 167 15.82 -23.57 17.32
CA SER A 167 15.54 -23.96 15.94
C SER A 167 14.42 -23.12 15.33
N VAL A 168 14.50 -22.95 14.00
CA VAL A 168 13.47 -22.37 13.12
C VAL A 168 13.17 -23.31 11.93
N ASP A 169 13.26 -24.62 12.14
CA ASP A 169 13.17 -25.65 11.09
C ASP A 169 11.90 -25.57 10.24
N GLY A 170 10.81 -24.99 10.75
CA GLY A 170 9.59 -24.77 9.99
C GLY A 170 9.77 -23.90 8.73
N LEU A 171 10.81 -23.07 8.70
CA LEU A 171 11.19 -22.28 7.52
C LEU A 171 12.15 -23.04 6.59
N GLN A 172 12.90 -24.02 7.09
CA GLN A 172 13.93 -24.68 6.32
C GLN A 172 13.32 -25.57 5.22
N GLY A 173 13.78 -25.40 3.98
CA GLY A 173 13.42 -26.24 2.84
C GLY A 173 12.05 -25.96 2.22
N GLN A 174 11.33 -24.92 2.67
CA GLN A 174 10.08 -24.53 2.02
C GLN A 174 10.33 -24.05 0.58
N LEU A 175 9.35 -24.27 -0.29
CA LEU A 175 9.36 -23.74 -1.65
C LEU A 175 8.70 -22.36 -1.65
N VAL A 176 9.48 -21.34 -2.00
CA VAL A 176 9.08 -19.93 -1.98
C VAL A 176 9.20 -19.36 -3.38
N SER A 177 8.14 -18.73 -3.86
CA SER A 177 8.18 -17.96 -5.11
C SER A 177 8.41 -16.49 -4.80
N VAL A 178 9.32 -15.85 -5.55
CA VAL A 178 9.60 -14.41 -5.43
C VAL A 178 8.91 -13.65 -6.56
N GLY A 179 8.11 -12.67 -6.19
CA GLY A 179 7.36 -11.83 -7.11
C GLY A 179 7.54 -10.34 -6.86
N LEU A 180 6.86 -9.55 -7.68
CA LEU A 180 6.69 -8.11 -7.48
C LEU A 180 5.21 -7.85 -7.22
N TRP A 181 4.86 -7.14 -6.16
CA TRP A 181 3.48 -6.74 -5.93
C TRP A 181 3.11 -5.55 -6.85
N PRO A 182 1.97 -5.59 -7.57
CA PRO A 182 0.92 -6.62 -7.60
C PRO A 182 1.03 -7.59 -8.80
N ASP A 183 2.17 -7.62 -9.49
CA ASP A 183 2.39 -8.33 -10.76
C ASP A 183 2.52 -9.86 -10.62
N GLY A 184 2.81 -10.35 -9.41
CA GLY A 184 2.96 -11.77 -9.10
C GLY A 184 4.38 -12.30 -9.28
N PRO A 185 4.56 -13.63 -9.36
CA PRO A 185 5.88 -14.27 -9.43
C PRO A 185 6.69 -13.84 -10.66
N ILE A 186 7.99 -13.64 -10.47
CA ILE A 186 8.93 -13.40 -11.57
C ILE A 186 9.26 -14.76 -12.22
N PRO A 187 9.14 -14.89 -13.56
CA PRO A 187 9.55 -16.10 -14.26
C PRO A 187 11.01 -16.47 -13.97
N GLY A 188 11.24 -17.72 -13.53
CA GLY A 188 12.55 -18.24 -13.12
C GLY A 188 12.84 -18.13 -11.62
N LEU A 189 11.99 -17.44 -10.85
CA LEU A 189 12.09 -17.32 -9.39
C LEU A 189 10.91 -17.99 -8.66
N GLU A 190 10.19 -18.87 -9.33
CA GLU A 190 9.19 -19.73 -8.71
C GLU A 190 9.83 -20.91 -7.98
N ASN A 191 9.21 -21.35 -6.88
CA ASN A 191 9.60 -22.54 -6.14
C ASN A 191 11.09 -22.57 -5.74
N MET A 192 11.68 -21.42 -5.39
CA MET A 192 13.03 -21.37 -4.85
C MET A 192 13.07 -22.07 -3.48
N THR A 193 14.13 -22.82 -3.21
CA THR A 193 14.29 -23.50 -1.93
C THR A 193 14.78 -22.51 -0.88
N MET A 194 14.04 -22.39 0.22
CA MET A 194 14.40 -21.56 1.37
C MET A 194 15.42 -22.26 2.26
N HIS A 195 16.52 -21.56 2.56
CA HIS A 195 17.52 -21.96 3.53
C HIS A 195 17.63 -20.90 4.62
N VAL A 196 17.66 -21.33 5.87
CA VAL A 196 17.98 -20.47 7.00
C VAL A 196 19.49 -20.39 7.15
N ASP A 197 20.06 -19.22 6.96
CA ASP A 197 21.51 -18.99 7.04
C ASP A 197 21.96 -18.61 8.45
N ALA A 198 21.18 -17.74 9.13
CA ALA A 198 21.49 -17.29 10.48
C ALA A 198 20.23 -16.82 11.22
N VAL A 199 20.27 -16.90 12.55
CA VAL A 199 19.25 -16.33 13.44
C VAL A 199 19.92 -15.53 14.54
N GLN A 200 19.63 -14.24 14.62
CA GLN A 200 20.23 -13.35 15.62
C GLN A 200 19.26 -12.22 15.98
N ASP A 201 19.12 -11.93 17.27
CA ASP A 201 18.36 -10.79 17.80
C ASP A 201 16.90 -10.72 17.31
N GLY A 202 16.27 -11.87 17.06
CA GLY A 202 14.90 -11.98 16.51
C GLY A 202 14.80 -11.83 15.00
N VAL A 203 15.94 -11.75 14.31
CA VAL A 203 16.02 -11.66 12.85
C VAL A 203 16.47 -13.01 12.28
N VAL A 204 15.69 -13.54 11.34
CA VAL A 204 16.04 -14.74 10.57
C VAL A 204 16.54 -14.31 9.20
N LYS A 205 17.81 -14.60 8.90
CA LYS A 205 18.37 -14.44 7.55
C LYS A 205 18.02 -15.69 6.74
N ILE A 206 17.24 -15.50 5.67
CA ILE A 206 16.90 -16.55 4.73
C ILE A 206 17.60 -16.32 3.39
N VAL A 207 17.97 -17.43 2.77
CA VAL A 207 18.59 -17.50 1.44
C VAL A 207 17.65 -18.33 0.58
N LEU A 208 17.19 -17.76 -0.54
CA LEU A 208 16.39 -18.46 -1.53
C LEU A 208 17.29 -18.84 -2.70
N ILE A 209 17.27 -20.11 -3.09
CA ILE A 209 18.09 -20.64 -4.18
C ILE A 209 17.16 -21.30 -5.20
N ASN A 210 17.31 -20.97 -6.48
CA ASN A 210 16.51 -21.60 -7.53
C ASN A 210 16.92 -23.07 -7.73
N GLU A 211 16.07 -23.87 -8.39
CA GLU A 211 16.31 -25.31 -8.59
C GLU A 211 17.69 -25.61 -9.22
N ARG A 212 18.11 -24.78 -10.17
CA ARG A 212 19.39 -24.91 -10.87
C ARG A 212 20.60 -24.43 -10.06
N LYS A 213 20.39 -23.84 -8.89
CA LYS A 213 21.44 -23.23 -8.04
C LYS A 213 22.28 -22.18 -8.78
N THR A 214 21.63 -21.42 -9.65
CA THR A 214 22.21 -20.36 -10.48
C THR A 214 21.76 -18.97 -10.05
N VAL A 215 20.72 -18.85 -9.22
CA VAL A 215 20.25 -17.59 -8.65
C VAL A 215 20.09 -17.73 -7.14
N LEU A 216 20.61 -16.76 -6.40
CA LEU A 216 20.54 -16.66 -4.95
C LEU A 216 20.00 -15.29 -4.54
N LEU A 217 18.98 -15.27 -3.70
CA LEU A 217 18.38 -14.05 -3.15
C LEU A 217 18.36 -14.10 -1.62
N ILE A 218 18.54 -12.95 -0.96
CA ILE A 218 18.63 -12.88 0.50
C ILE A 218 17.56 -11.96 1.06
N PHE A 219 16.90 -12.42 2.11
CA PHE A 219 15.92 -11.66 2.86
C PHE A 219 16.16 -11.78 4.37
N PHE A 220 15.76 -10.75 5.11
CA PHE A 220 15.77 -10.77 6.56
C PHE A 220 14.34 -10.68 7.08
N LEU A 221 13.92 -11.68 7.86
CA LEU A 221 12.64 -11.70 8.56
C LEU A 221 12.87 -11.17 9.98
N ASP A 222 12.59 -9.89 10.23
CA ASP A 222 12.68 -9.27 11.55
C ASP A 222 11.35 -9.44 12.29
N TYR A 223 11.27 -10.49 13.14
CA TYR A 223 10.08 -10.81 13.92
C TYR A 223 9.79 -9.80 15.03
N ARG A 224 10.78 -9.02 15.47
CA ARG A 224 10.60 -8.00 16.51
C ARG A 224 9.87 -6.79 15.95
N SER A 225 10.25 -6.33 14.75
CA SER A 225 9.58 -5.21 14.09
C SER A 225 8.44 -5.64 13.16
N GLY A 226 8.35 -6.93 12.86
CA GLY A 226 7.38 -7.49 11.92
C GLY A 226 7.69 -7.10 10.46
N ARG A 227 8.96 -6.92 10.11
CA ARG A 227 9.39 -6.42 8.79
C ARG A 227 10.20 -7.44 8.02
N VAL A 228 10.06 -7.40 6.71
CA VAL A 228 10.81 -8.24 5.77
C VAL A 228 11.71 -7.32 4.96
N HIS A 229 13.02 -7.54 5.00
CA HIS A 229 13.99 -6.72 4.28
C HIS A 229 14.61 -7.49 3.13
N THR A 230 14.61 -6.88 1.95
CA THR A 230 15.36 -7.39 0.81
C THR A 230 16.82 -6.97 0.90
N ASN A 231 17.75 -7.92 0.74
CA ASN A 231 19.17 -7.63 0.61
C ASN A 231 19.59 -7.78 -0.86
N LEU A 232 19.80 -6.64 -1.54
CA LEU A 232 20.24 -6.60 -2.93
C LEU A 232 21.76 -6.74 -3.08
N GLU A 233 22.54 -6.57 -2.01
CA GLU A 233 24.01 -6.55 -2.06
C GLU A 233 24.60 -7.96 -2.05
N ASP A 234 24.04 -8.85 -1.23
CA ASP A 234 24.55 -10.21 -1.02
C ASP A 234 23.87 -11.26 -1.91
N GLY A 235 22.84 -10.86 -2.68
CA GLY A 235 22.19 -11.70 -3.69
C GLY A 235 22.94 -11.67 -5.03
N GLY A 236 22.69 -12.65 -5.90
CA GLY A 236 23.36 -12.69 -7.18
C GLY A 236 23.15 -13.95 -8.01
N LEU A 237 23.83 -13.95 -9.15
CA LEU A 237 24.02 -15.13 -9.98
C LEU A 237 25.13 -16.02 -9.41
N LEU A 238 24.89 -17.32 -9.37
CA LEU A 238 25.82 -18.33 -8.89
C LEU A 238 26.40 -19.12 -10.07
N TYR A 239 27.72 -19.35 -10.03
CA TYR A 239 28.46 -20.14 -11.02
C TYR A 239 29.04 -21.36 -10.34
N ALA A 240 28.18 -22.34 -10.06
CA ALA A 240 28.53 -23.56 -9.34
C ALA A 240 28.51 -24.76 -10.30
N GLU A 241 27.62 -25.73 -10.07
CA GLU A 241 27.47 -26.93 -10.91
C GLU A 241 26.97 -26.59 -12.32
N TYR A 242 26.07 -25.59 -12.41
CA TYR A 242 25.58 -25.04 -13.66
C TYR A 242 25.97 -23.57 -13.77
N SER A 243 26.24 -23.13 -15.00
CA SER A 243 26.33 -21.70 -15.31
C SER A 243 24.94 -21.11 -15.50
N PRO A 244 24.70 -19.86 -15.06
CA PRO A 244 23.47 -19.14 -15.37
C PRO A 244 23.20 -19.10 -16.88
N ASN A 245 21.95 -19.36 -17.27
CA ASN A 245 21.48 -19.15 -18.65
C ASN A 245 20.86 -17.74 -18.79
N GLU A 246 20.36 -17.41 -19.98
CA GLU A 246 19.72 -16.11 -20.20
C GLU A 246 18.47 -15.90 -19.33
N GLU A 247 17.70 -16.97 -19.06
CA GLU A 247 16.50 -16.90 -18.22
C GLU A 247 16.86 -16.59 -16.76
N ASP A 248 17.89 -17.21 -16.21
CA ASP A 248 18.40 -16.91 -14.87
C ASP A 248 18.87 -15.45 -14.75
N VAL A 249 19.59 -14.96 -15.77
CA VAL A 249 20.07 -13.58 -15.83
C VAL A 249 18.90 -12.61 -15.90
N ARG A 250 17.89 -12.90 -16.74
CA ARG A 250 16.68 -12.10 -16.87
C ARG A 250 15.89 -12.08 -15.56
N ALA A 251 15.72 -13.23 -14.92
CA ALA A 251 15.00 -13.37 -13.66
C ALA A 251 15.65 -12.54 -12.54
N TYR A 252 16.97 -12.71 -12.36
CA TYR A 252 17.73 -11.94 -11.37
C TYR A 252 17.73 -10.44 -11.68
N ALA A 253 17.99 -10.04 -12.93
CA ALA A 253 17.99 -8.63 -13.33
C ALA A 253 16.60 -7.99 -13.12
N THR A 254 15.53 -8.73 -13.42
CA THR A 254 14.15 -8.27 -13.20
C THR A 254 13.91 -7.98 -11.73
N PHE A 255 14.24 -8.92 -10.85
CA PHE A 255 14.15 -8.72 -9.41
C PHE A 255 14.98 -7.51 -8.96
N PHE A 256 16.27 -7.49 -9.30
CA PHE A 256 17.20 -6.47 -8.84
C PHE A 256 16.78 -5.06 -9.27
N TYR A 257 16.57 -4.82 -10.56
CA TYR A 257 16.29 -3.47 -11.05
C TYR A 257 14.89 -2.98 -10.72
N LYS A 258 13.88 -3.87 -10.69
CA LYS A 258 12.53 -3.45 -10.29
C LYS A 258 12.47 -3.12 -8.81
N VAL A 259 13.13 -3.91 -7.93
CA VAL A 259 13.20 -3.60 -6.49
C VAL A 259 14.04 -2.34 -6.24
N LEU A 260 15.17 -2.17 -6.93
CA LEU A 260 15.97 -0.94 -6.87
C LEU A 260 15.17 0.30 -7.34
N GLY A 261 14.26 0.11 -8.29
CA GLY A 261 13.29 1.10 -8.76
C GLY A 261 12.07 1.31 -7.85
N ASN A 262 12.17 0.98 -6.55
CA ASN A 262 11.11 1.04 -5.54
C ASN A 262 9.96 0.04 -5.74
N GLY A 263 10.15 -1.01 -6.53
CA GLY A 263 9.24 -2.16 -6.58
C GLY A 263 9.20 -2.90 -5.24
N VAL A 264 8.02 -3.44 -4.90
CA VAL A 264 7.82 -4.20 -3.66
C VAL A 264 8.01 -5.69 -3.97
N ALA A 265 9.07 -6.30 -3.46
CA ALA A 265 9.22 -7.75 -3.52
C ALA A 265 8.16 -8.45 -2.66
N GLU A 266 7.60 -9.54 -3.15
CA GLU A 266 6.61 -10.35 -2.44
C GLU A 266 7.09 -11.81 -2.40
N LEU A 267 6.95 -12.44 -1.23
CA LEU A 267 7.29 -13.85 -1.02
C LEU A 267 6.00 -14.66 -0.85
N THR A 268 5.83 -15.69 -1.67
CA THR A 268 4.69 -16.61 -1.60
C THR A 268 5.17 -18.01 -1.22
N CYS A 269 4.49 -18.66 -0.28
CA CYS A 269 4.82 -20.03 0.15
C CYS A 269 3.55 -20.88 0.29
N GLY A 270 3.34 -21.81 -0.63
CA GLY A 270 2.15 -22.67 -0.65
C GLY A 270 0.84 -21.88 -0.66
N ASN A 271 -0.10 -22.25 0.20
CA ASN A 271 -1.42 -21.61 0.34
C ASN A 271 -1.48 -20.56 1.46
N ILE A 272 -0.34 -20.19 2.03
CA ILE A 272 -0.27 -19.18 3.09
C ILE A 272 -0.31 -17.79 2.43
N GLU A 273 -0.95 -16.82 3.09
CA GLU A 273 -1.01 -15.45 2.59
C GLU A 273 0.43 -14.92 2.33
N PRO A 274 0.69 -14.31 1.14
CA PRO A 274 2.00 -13.76 0.81
C PRO A 274 2.46 -12.66 1.77
N ILE A 275 3.77 -12.52 1.92
CA ILE A 275 4.37 -11.43 2.70
C ILE A 275 5.09 -10.45 1.77
N ASP A 276 4.84 -9.16 1.97
CA ASP A 276 5.47 -8.09 1.21
C ASP A 276 6.72 -7.57 1.92
N CYS A 277 7.76 -7.29 1.14
CA CYS A 277 9.03 -6.76 1.62
C CYS A 277 8.98 -5.23 1.74
N GLU A 278 9.85 -4.69 2.59
CA GLU A 278 10.08 -3.25 2.68
C GLU A 278 10.61 -2.71 1.35
N VAL A 279 10.16 -1.50 0.99
CA VAL A 279 10.66 -0.79 -0.19
C VAL A 279 12.14 -0.48 0.03
N VAL A 280 12.98 -0.89 -0.93
CA VAL A 280 14.39 -0.51 -0.93
C VAL A 280 14.48 0.94 -1.39
N ILE A 281 15.04 1.80 -0.53
CA ILE A 281 15.28 3.21 -0.87
C ILE A 281 16.75 3.35 -1.26
N PRO A 282 17.07 3.48 -2.55
CA PRO A 282 18.44 3.71 -3.00
C PRO A 282 18.94 5.05 -2.48
N VAL A 283 20.13 5.06 -1.88
CA VAL A 283 20.79 6.28 -1.39
C VAL A 283 22.02 6.58 -2.23
N ASN A 284 22.24 7.86 -2.54
CA ASN A 284 23.39 8.34 -3.32
C ASN A 284 23.50 7.82 -4.77
N ILE A 285 22.43 7.25 -5.32
CA ILE A 285 22.36 6.82 -6.72
C ILE A 285 21.03 7.25 -7.33
N ILE A 286 21.01 7.45 -8.66
CA ILE A 286 19.78 7.53 -9.44
C ILE A 286 19.59 6.16 -10.08
N PRO A 287 18.58 5.36 -9.68
CA PRO A 287 18.31 4.09 -10.32
C PRO A 287 18.09 4.27 -11.82
N PRO A 288 18.63 3.39 -12.67
CA PRO A 288 18.30 3.39 -14.09
C PRO A 288 16.82 3.05 -14.28
N ASP A 289 16.30 3.33 -15.47
CA ASP A 289 15.03 2.75 -15.91
C ASP A 289 15.12 1.22 -15.86
N PRO A 290 14.25 0.55 -15.07
CA PRO A 290 14.42 -0.89 -14.85
C PRO A 290 14.35 -1.72 -16.13
N ASP A 291 13.43 -1.40 -17.04
CA ASP A 291 13.22 -2.19 -18.25
C ASP A 291 14.42 -2.07 -19.20
N LYS A 292 14.95 -0.85 -19.37
CA LYS A 292 16.19 -0.65 -20.15
C LYS A 292 17.38 -1.36 -19.53
N ALA A 293 17.54 -1.29 -18.20
CA ALA A 293 18.66 -1.91 -17.52
C ALA A 293 18.63 -3.45 -17.64
N ILE A 294 17.44 -4.04 -17.56
CA ILE A 294 17.24 -5.49 -17.76
C ILE A 294 17.66 -5.87 -19.19
N ASP A 295 17.19 -5.15 -20.20
CA ASP A 295 17.53 -5.43 -21.61
C ASP A 295 19.05 -5.29 -21.87
N GLU A 296 19.68 -4.24 -21.35
CA GLU A 296 21.13 -4.02 -21.47
C GLU A 296 21.96 -5.16 -20.87
N VAL A 297 21.57 -5.66 -19.68
CA VAL A 297 22.25 -6.79 -19.03
C VAL A 297 22.14 -8.06 -19.86
N ILE A 298 20.98 -8.28 -20.48
CA ILE A 298 20.73 -9.48 -21.30
C ILE A 298 21.48 -9.41 -22.62
N GLU A 299 21.51 -8.25 -23.28
CA GLU A 299 22.31 -8.04 -24.47
C GLU A 299 23.81 -8.21 -24.19
N LYS A 300 24.29 -7.74 -23.04
CA LYS A 300 25.67 -7.97 -22.59
C LYS A 300 25.95 -9.46 -22.43
N PHE A 301 25.09 -10.19 -21.72
CA PHE A 301 25.23 -11.64 -21.52
C PHE A 301 25.26 -12.42 -22.85
N ARG A 302 24.39 -12.06 -23.81
CA ARG A 302 24.36 -12.66 -25.15
C ARG A 302 25.66 -12.44 -25.92
N ARG A 303 26.25 -11.24 -25.84
CA ARG A 303 27.52 -10.93 -26.51
C ARG A 303 28.69 -11.70 -25.92
N GLU A 304 28.75 -11.81 -24.60
CA GLU A 304 29.81 -12.53 -23.89
C GLU A 304 29.78 -14.04 -24.18
N ASN A 305 28.58 -14.63 -24.30
CA ASN A 305 28.42 -16.05 -24.59
C ASN A 305 28.34 -16.38 -26.09
N GLY A 306 28.04 -15.41 -26.95
CA GLY A 306 28.01 -15.57 -28.41
C GLY A 306 29.38 -15.40 -29.09
N GLY A 307 30.36 -14.81 -28.41
CA GLY A 307 31.71 -14.56 -28.94
C GLY A 307 32.66 -15.76 -28.96
N GLY A 308 32.21 -16.96 -28.58
CA GLY A 308 33.02 -18.18 -28.49
C GLY A 308 33.23 -18.97 -29.80
N ASN A 309 32.73 -18.48 -30.94
CA ASN A 309 32.93 -19.10 -32.25
C ASN A 309 33.42 -18.07 -33.27
N VAL A 310 34.71 -17.69 -33.20
CA VAL A 310 35.47 -17.13 -34.33
C VAL A 310 36.88 -17.72 -34.31
#